data_AF-A0A401ZFU2-F1
#
_entry.id   AF-A0A401ZFU2-F1
#
_cell.length_a   1.000
_cell.length_b   1.000
_cell.length_c   1.000
_cell.angle_alpha   90.00
_cell.angle_beta   90.00
_cell.angle_gamma   90.00
#
_symmetry.space_group_name_H-M   'P 1'
#
loop_
_entity.id
_entity.type
_entity.pdbx_description
1 polymer ?
#
loop_
_entity_poly.entity_id
_entity_poly.type
_entity_poly.pdbx_seq_one_letter_code
_entity_poly.pdbx_strand_id
1 'polypeptide(L)'
;MVPEARPIVEAAAQIYLKHLQAGCIGILVHGSALKGGFIPGCSDIDFHLYVNGSLVETNGQLPLTVSMAIQRELALVDPAPFQYIQAYVKSPDVQTARSAQWVGPIAGSYHMIYGRLPVPEATAEQVIQSSMRTLERIPMAIGGTSEDLISTGGGRLERRVRYMCTEVWPTLYSVLALQAPEPLSVWRLPKDSALHLLAGHTPMGRAIRRFHQCVMEYYSQPHRLEQALTVLETGVTFLQAAYDWYEGYRGE
;
A
#
# COMPACT_ATOMS: atom_id res chain seq x y z
N MET A 1 10.68 -11.53 3.10
CA MET A 1 9.47 -12.04 2.43
C MET A 1 8.89 -13.12 3.29
N VAL A 2 7.59 -13.07 3.56
CA VAL A 2 6.93 -14.14 4.33
C VAL A 2 6.86 -15.42 3.49
N PRO A 3 6.98 -16.62 4.09
CA PRO A 3 7.00 -17.88 3.34
C PRO A 3 5.81 -18.08 2.40
N GLU A 4 4.61 -17.67 2.84
CA GLU A 4 3.35 -17.80 2.12
C GLU A 4 3.32 -17.00 0.82
N ALA A 5 4.03 -15.87 0.78
CA ALA A 5 4.06 -15.01 -0.41
C ALA A 5 4.94 -15.57 -1.53
N ARG A 6 5.94 -16.39 -1.19
CA ARG A 6 6.98 -16.83 -2.14
C ARG A 6 6.42 -17.52 -3.39
N PRO A 7 5.61 -18.60 -3.28
CA PRO A 7 5.12 -19.29 -4.48
C PRO A 7 4.24 -18.39 -5.36
N ILE A 8 3.46 -17.49 -4.75
CA ILE A 8 2.59 -16.56 -5.47
C ILE A 8 3.44 -15.50 -6.20
N VAL A 9 4.47 -14.98 -5.52
CA VAL A 9 5.39 -13.99 -6.10
C VAL A 9 6.15 -14.57 -7.29
N GLU A 10 6.64 -15.81 -7.15
CA GLU A 10 7.35 -16.52 -8.22
C GLU A 10 6.43 -16.75 -9.43
N ALA A 11 5.21 -17.24 -9.21
CA ALA A 11 4.23 -17.46 -10.28
C ALA A 11 3.85 -16.16 -11.00
N ALA A 12 3.52 -15.11 -10.26
CA ALA A 12 3.17 -13.80 -10.84
C ALA A 12 4.34 -13.19 -11.61
N ALA A 13 5.57 -13.25 -11.08
CA ALA A 13 6.76 -12.75 -11.75
C ALA A 13 7.03 -13.48 -13.08
N GLN A 14 6.85 -14.81 -13.13
CA GLN A 14 6.96 -15.57 -14.38
C GLN A 14 5.95 -15.12 -15.43
N ILE A 15 4.70 -14.87 -15.03
CA ILE A 15 3.66 -14.34 -15.92
C ILE A 15 4.06 -12.96 -16.45
N TYR A 16 4.51 -12.05 -15.58
CA TYR A 16 4.97 -10.73 -16.01
C TYR A 16 6.14 -10.83 -16.99
N LEU A 17 7.16 -11.66 -16.70
CA LEU A 17 8.31 -11.83 -17.59
C LEU A 17 7.92 -12.38 -18.97
N LYS A 18 6.99 -13.35 -19.00
CA LYS A 18 6.48 -13.92 -20.25
C LYS A 18 5.86 -12.86 -21.17
N HIS A 19 5.10 -11.92 -20.61
CA HIS A 19 4.37 -10.90 -21.38
C HIS A 19 5.16 -9.62 -21.64
N LEU A 20 6.07 -9.25 -20.74
CA LEU A 20 6.89 -8.05 -20.87
C LEU A 20 8.20 -8.30 -21.64
N GLN A 21 8.69 -9.55 -21.66
CA GLN A 21 9.84 -9.99 -22.46
C GLN A 21 11.05 -9.04 -22.35
N ALA A 22 11.70 -8.74 -23.48
CA ALA A 22 12.90 -7.90 -23.56
C ALA A 22 12.67 -6.44 -23.11
N GLY A 23 11.42 -5.98 -22.99
CA GLY A 23 11.13 -4.64 -22.49
C GLY A 23 10.97 -4.58 -20.97
N CYS A 24 11.06 -5.71 -20.25
CA CYS A 24 11.11 -5.73 -18.79
C CYS A 24 12.51 -5.33 -18.28
N ILE A 25 12.60 -4.21 -17.57
CA ILE A 25 13.85 -3.74 -16.95
C ILE A 25 14.05 -4.38 -15.58
N GLY A 26 12.98 -4.49 -14.81
CA GLY A 26 13.02 -5.06 -13.47
C GLY A 26 11.64 -5.28 -12.87
N ILE A 27 11.56 -6.27 -12.00
CA ILE A 27 10.36 -6.59 -11.21
C ILE A 27 10.80 -6.55 -9.76
N LEU A 28 10.13 -5.75 -8.94
CA LEU A 28 10.30 -5.82 -7.49
C LEU A 28 8.98 -6.13 -6.81
N VAL A 29 9.09 -6.74 -5.64
CA VAL A 29 8.00 -6.91 -4.69
C VAL A 29 8.24 -6.01 -3.48
N HIS A 30 7.16 -5.47 -2.91
CA HIS A 30 7.21 -4.64 -1.71
C HIS A 30 5.98 -4.89 -0.82
N GLY A 31 5.75 -4.00 0.15
CA GLY A 31 4.56 -4.08 1.01
C GLY A 31 4.67 -5.17 2.09
N SER A 32 3.52 -5.55 2.66
CA SER A 32 3.48 -6.48 3.80
C SER A 32 3.87 -7.92 3.43
N ALA A 33 3.70 -8.34 2.19
CA ALA A 33 4.18 -9.65 1.71
C ALA A 33 5.71 -9.78 1.85
N LEU A 34 6.44 -8.66 1.69
CA LEU A 34 7.89 -8.64 1.89
C LEU A 34 8.26 -8.45 3.36
N LYS A 35 7.72 -7.40 3.98
CA LYS A 35 8.14 -6.90 5.31
C LYS A 35 7.57 -7.68 6.49
N GLY A 36 6.51 -8.46 6.28
CA GLY A 36 5.73 -9.07 7.35
C GLY A 36 4.59 -8.17 7.85
N GLY A 37 3.81 -8.67 8.81
CA GLY A 37 2.59 -8.02 9.28
C GLY A 37 1.52 -7.91 8.18
N PHE A 38 1.40 -8.95 7.34
CA PHE A 38 0.27 -9.07 6.43
C PHE A 38 -0.96 -9.52 7.22
N ILE A 39 -2.12 -9.06 6.80
CA ILE A 39 -3.42 -9.43 7.36
C ILE A 39 -4.07 -10.39 6.35
N PRO A 40 -4.30 -11.67 6.69
CA PRO A 40 -4.94 -12.64 5.80
C PRO A 40 -6.28 -12.12 5.27
N GLY A 41 -6.57 -12.36 4.00
CA GLY A 41 -7.80 -11.90 3.34
C GLY A 41 -7.88 -10.38 3.07
N CYS A 42 -6.94 -9.59 3.58
CA CYS A 42 -6.90 -8.13 3.43
C CYS A 42 -5.68 -7.63 2.65
N SER A 43 -4.50 -8.10 3.03
CA SER A 43 -3.26 -7.62 2.45
C SER A 43 -3.06 -8.21 1.06
N ASP A 44 -2.40 -7.45 0.20
CA ASP A 44 -2.04 -7.77 -1.16
C ASP A 44 -0.57 -8.12 -1.31
N ILE A 45 -0.25 -8.63 -2.50
CA ILE A 45 1.12 -8.75 -2.98
C ILE A 45 1.35 -7.62 -3.98
N ASP A 46 2.17 -6.64 -3.57
CA ASP A 46 2.46 -5.46 -4.38
C ASP A 46 3.74 -5.63 -5.22
N PHE A 47 3.61 -5.38 -6.51
CA PHE A 47 4.71 -5.33 -7.46
C PHE A 47 4.90 -3.95 -8.05
N HIS A 48 6.16 -3.53 -8.26
CA HIS A 48 6.47 -2.55 -9.29
C HIS A 48 7.07 -3.28 -10.50
N LEU A 49 6.51 -3.00 -11.67
CA LEU A 49 6.98 -3.51 -12.96
C LEU A 49 7.67 -2.37 -13.71
N TYR A 50 9.00 -2.39 -13.73
CA TYR A 50 9.77 -1.42 -14.50
C TYR A 50 9.94 -1.91 -15.93
N VAL A 51 9.49 -1.09 -16.89
CA VAL A 51 9.50 -1.41 -18.32
C VAL A 51 10.07 -0.26 -19.14
N ASN A 52 10.67 -0.60 -20.29
CA ASN A 52 11.13 0.39 -21.26
C ASN A 52 9.97 1.25 -21.75
N GLY A 53 10.24 2.51 -22.11
CA GLY A 53 9.23 3.42 -22.66
C GLY A 53 8.49 2.88 -23.89
N SER A 54 9.13 2.01 -24.68
CA SER A 54 8.51 1.39 -25.85
C SER A 54 7.41 0.36 -25.54
N LEU A 55 7.27 -0.09 -24.28
CA LEU A 55 6.22 -1.02 -23.87
C LEU A 55 4.98 -0.33 -23.31
N VAL A 56 5.01 0.99 -23.16
CA VAL A 56 3.89 1.75 -22.57
C VAL A 56 3.32 2.75 -23.57
N GLU A 57 2.04 3.00 -23.41
CA GLU A 57 1.30 4.05 -24.12
C GLU A 57 1.63 5.43 -23.53
N THR A 58 1.12 6.50 -24.15
CA THR A 58 1.38 7.90 -23.76
C THR A 58 1.09 8.21 -22.27
N ASN A 59 0.14 7.51 -21.64
CA ASN A 59 -0.19 7.72 -20.23
C ASN A 59 0.54 6.74 -19.28
N GLY A 60 1.59 6.06 -19.77
CA GLY A 60 2.46 5.18 -18.98
C GLY A 60 1.88 3.80 -18.66
N GLN A 61 0.74 3.44 -19.23
CA GLN A 61 0.10 2.13 -19.09
C GLN A 61 0.57 1.15 -20.17
N LEU A 62 0.54 -0.15 -19.89
CA LEU A 62 0.70 -1.17 -20.93
C LEU A 62 -0.47 -1.11 -21.93
N PRO A 63 -0.27 -1.53 -23.18
CA PRO A 63 -1.37 -1.77 -24.12
C PRO A 63 -2.45 -2.66 -23.48
N LEU A 64 -3.71 -2.36 -23.78
CA LEU A 64 -4.85 -3.09 -23.19
C LEU A 64 -4.77 -4.58 -23.48
N THR A 65 -4.35 -4.97 -24.68
CA THR A 65 -4.21 -6.37 -25.10
C THR A 65 -3.19 -7.12 -24.26
N VAL A 66 -2.04 -6.50 -23.94
CA VAL A 66 -1.02 -7.07 -23.04
C VAL A 66 -1.57 -7.19 -21.63
N SER A 67 -2.24 -6.15 -21.14
CA SER A 67 -2.85 -6.15 -19.80
C SER A 67 -3.89 -7.27 -19.65
N MET A 68 -4.74 -7.48 -20.66
CA MET A 68 -5.72 -8.57 -20.67
C MET A 68 -5.06 -9.95 -20.71
N ALA A 69 -3.96 -10.12 -21.44
CA ALA A 69 -3.23 -11.38 -21.50
C ALA A 69 -2.61 -11.72 -20.15
N ILE A 70 -1.97 -10.74 -19.49
CA ILE A 70 -1.46 -10.86 -18.13
C ILE A 70 -2.60 -11.22 -17.16
N GLN A 71 -3.72 -10.51 -17.22
CA GLN A 71 -4.85 -10.74 -16.31
C GLN A 71 -5.43 -12.16 -16.44
N ARG A 72 -5.53 -12.70 -17.66
CA ARG A 72 -6.02 -14.06 -17.88
C ARG A 72 -5.16 -15.13 -17.20
N GLU A 73 -3.84 -14.94 -17.19
CA GLU A 73 -2.93 -15.88 -16.53
C GLU A 73 -2.85 -15.65 -15.03
N LEU A 74 -2.87 -14.39 -14.56
CA LEU A 74 -2.93 -14.10 -13.13
C LEU A 74 -4.19 -14.64 -12.47
N ALA A 75 -5.32 -14.69 -13.20
CA ALA A 75 -6.57 -15.26 -12.70
C ALA A 75 -6.49 -16.77 -12.38
N LEU A 76 -5.43 -17.46 -12.84
CA LEU A 76 -5.17 -18.87 -12.53
C LEU A 76 -4.28 -19.05 -11.29
N VAL A 77 -3.71 -17.97 -10.76
CA VAL A 77 -2.88 -17.99 -9.54
C VAL A 77 -3.79 -17.74 -8.35
N ASP A 78 -3.81 -18.68 -7.39
CA ASP A 78 -4.49 -18.48 -6.11
C ASP A 78 -3.68 -17.48 -5.26
N PRO A 79 -4.24 -16.30 -4.93
CA PRO A 79 -3.53 -15.33 -4.11
C PRO A 79 -3.57 -15.66 -2.61
N ALA A 80 -4.33 -16.66 -2.16
CA ALA A 80 -4.46 -16.97 -0.73
C ALA A 80 -3.09 -17.25 -0.06
N PRO A 81 -2.84 -16.74 1.15
CA PRO A 81 -3.78 -16.06 2.06
C PRO A 81 -3.93 -14.55 1.83
N PHE A 82 -3.33 -14.00 0.77
CA PHE A 82 -3.50 -12.60 0.38
C PHE A 82 -4.83 -12.39 -0.36
N GLN A 83 -5.30 -11.15 -0.39
CA GLN A 83 -6.57 -10.83 -1.04
C GLN A 83 -6.44 -10.84 -2.57
N TYR A 84 -5.35 -10.30 -3.11
CA TYR A 84 -5.09 -10.22 -4.54
C TYR A 84 -3.61 -9.91 -4.84
N ILE A 85 -3.24 -10.10 -6.11
CA ILE A 85 -1.96 -9.68 -6.68
C ILE A 85 -2.14 -8.31 -7.32
N GLN A 86 -1.29 -7.34 -6.97
CA GLN A 86 -1.35 -5.98 -7.47
C GLN A 86 -0.02 -5.58 -8.11
N ALA A 87 -0.08 -4.92 -9.26
CA ALA A 87 1.11 -4.43 -9.96
C ALA A 87 0.95 -2.99 -10.43
N TYR A 88 2.02 -2.22 -10.27
CA TYR A 88 2.14 -0.86 -10.76
C TYR A 88 3.19 -0.82 -11.86
N VAL A 89 2.76 -0.55 -13.08
CA VAL A 89 3.67 -0.37 -14.22
C VAL A 89 4.34 0.98 -14.12
N LYS A 90 5.66 0.99 -14.29
CA LYS A 90 6.50 2.18 -14.22
C LYS A 90 7.45 2.16 -15.41
N SER A 91 7.57 3.29 -16.09
CA SER A 91 8.61 3.49 -17.10
C SER A 91 9.46 4.69 -16.70
N PRO A 92 10.80 4.54 -16.55
CA PRO A 92 11.67 5.67 -16.25
C PRO A 92 11.77 6.65 -17.43
N ASP A 93 11.46 6.19 -18.64
CA ASP A 93 11.57 6.96 -19.89
C ASP A 93 10.32 7.80 -20.17
N VAL A 94 9.20 7.54 -19.49
CA VAL A 94 7.91 8.17 -19.75
C VAL A 94 7.43 8.93 -18.52
N GLN A 95 7.50 10.26 -18.60
CA GLN A 95 6.98 11.17 -17.58
C GLN A 95 5.48 11.40 -17.79
N THR A 96 4.69 11.13 -16.75
CA THR A 96 3.24 11.36 -16.71
C THR A 96 2.90 12.23 -15.50
N ALA A 97 1.69 12.80 -15.48
CA ALA A 97 1.19 13.46 -14.27
C ALA A 97 1.21 12.54 -13.04
N ARG A 98 1.06 11.22 -13.24
CA ARG A 98 1.14 10.23 -12.16
C ARG A 98 2.57 10.04 -11.67
N SER A 99 3.58 10.09 -12.54
CA SER A 99 4.98 9.85 -12.17
C SER A 99 5.71 11.08 -11.65
N ALA A 100 5.16 12.29 -11.87
CA ALA A 100 5.80 13.55 -11.47
C ALA A 100 6.07 13.66 -9.96
N GLN A 101 5.29 12.97 -9.12
CA GLN A 101 5.44 12.97 -7.66
C GLN A 101 5.95 11.63 -7.10
N TRP A 102 6.42 10.73 -7.97
CA TRP A 102 6.89 9.43 -7.51
C TRP A 102 8.19 9.55 -6.73
N VAL A 103 8.13 9.06 -5.50
CA VAL A 103 9.32 8.76 -4.71
C VAL A 103 9.80 7.36 -5.10
N GLY A 104 11.11 7.18 -5.21
CA GLY A 104 11.71 5.88 -5.50
C GLY A 104 11.40 4.84 -4.42
N PRO A 105 11.71 3.55 -4.65
CA PRO A 105 11.61 2.54 -3.60
C PRO A 105 12.52 2.90 -2.41
N ILE A 106 12.07 2.60 -1.19
CA ILE A 106 12.88 2.83 0.02
C ILE A 106 13.84 1.66 0.20
N ALA A 107 15.14 1.96 0.35
CA ALA A 107 16.17 0.96 0.57
C ALA A 107 15.80 0.01 1.72
N GLY A 108 15.85 -1.30 1.45
CA GLY A 108 15.51 -2.35 2.41
C GLY A 108 14.00 -2.59 2.62
N SER A 109 13.11 -1.90 1.90
CA SER A 109 11.66 -2.11 1.94
C SER A 109 11.09 -2.78 0.68
N TYR A 110 11.95 -3.24 -0.23
CA TYR A 110 11.60 -3.96 -1.45
C TYR A 110 12.60 -5.09 -1.70
N HIS A 111 12.26 -6.00 -2.60
CA HIS A 111 13.16 -7.04 -3.09
C HIS A 111 13.04 -7.15 -4.61
N MET A 112 14.18 -7.09 -5.32
CA MET A 112 14.21 -7.32 -6.76
C MET A 112 14.02 -8.82 -7.04
N ILE A 113 12.96 -9.14 -7.77
CA ILE A 113 12.68 -10.50 -8.26
C ILE A 113 13.40 -10.74 -9.59
N TYR A 114 13.50 -9.71 -10.42
CA TYR A 114 14.16 -9.76 -11.71
C TYR A 114 14.81 -8.43 -12.08
N GLY A 115 15.91 -8.49 -12.82
CA GLY A 115 16.54 -7.34 -13.45
C GLY A 115 17.20 -6.38 -12.46
N ARG A 116 17.11 -5.08 -12.74
CA ARG A 116 17.72 -4.01 -11.93
C ARG A 116 16.70 -2.95 -11.56
N LEU A 117 16.98 -2.18 -10.51
CA LEU A 117 16.23 -0.97 -10.19
C LEU A 117 16.69 0.16 -11.15
N PRO A 118 15.82 0.73 -12.01
CA PRO A 118 16.23 1.75 -12.97
C PRO A 118 16.01 3.19 -12.49
N VAL A 119 15.67 3.37 -11.22
CA VAL A 119 15.43 4.67 -10.60
C VAL A 119 16.23 4.76 -9.30
N PRO A 120 16.60 5.96 -8.84
CA PRO A 120 17.22 6.09 -7.52
C PRO A 120 16.26 5.64 -6.41
N GLU A 121 16.83 5.12 -5.33
CA GLU A 121 16.08 4.88 -4.10
C GLU A 121 15.66 6.21 -3.44
N ALA A 122 14.62 6.16 -2.61
CA ALA A 122 14.12 7.32 -1.89
C ALA A 122 15.15 7.89 -0.92
N THR A 123 15.31 9.22 -0.92
CA THR A 123 16.04 9.91 0.15
C THR A 123 15.15 10.15 1.37
N ALA A 124 15.78 10.46 2.52
CA ALA A 124 15.07 10.80 3.75
C ALA A 124 14.14 12.02 3.54
N GLU A 125 14.63 13.04 2.85
CA GLU A 125 13.90 14.27 2.55
C GLU A 125 12.67 13.96 1.68
N GLN A 126 12.82 13.12 0.65
CA GLN A 126 11.70 12.72 -0.20
C GLN A 126 10.62 11.97 0.59
N VAL A 127 11.03 11.10 1.53
CA VAL A 127 10.10 10.38 2.41
C VAL A 127 9.39 11.33 3.38
N ILE A 128 10.10 12.29 3.98
CA ILE A 128 9.52 13.34 4.83
C ILE A 128 8.48 14.14 4.05
N GLN A 129 8.84 14.63 2.86
CA GLN A 129 7.94 15.42 2.02
C GLN A 129 6.73 14.61 1.55
N SER A 130 6.91 13.32 1.23
CA SER A 130 5.78 12.44 0.91
C SER A 130 4.90 12.19 2.12
N SER A 131 5.48 12.07 3.32
CA SER A 131 4.74 11.84 4.56
C SER A 131 3.86 13.04 4.89
N MET A 132 4.39 14.26 4.78
CA MET A 132 3.61 15.50 4.90
C MET A 132 2.41 15.53 3.95
N ARG A 133 2.62 15.24 2.65
CA ARG A 133 1.54 15.18 1.66
C ARG A 133 0.48 14.12 1.98
N THR A 134 0.87 12.98 2.58
CA THR A 134 -0.09 11.98 3.04
C THR A 134 -0.96 12.53 4.15
N LEU A 135 -0.38 13.21 5.15
CA LEU A 135 -1.11 13.75 6.29
C LEU A 135 -2.02 14.93 5.89
N GLU A 136 -1.61 15.76 4.94
CA GLU A 136 -2.43 16.85 4.36
C GLU A 136 -3.71 16.35 3.69
N ARG A 137 -3.77 15.08 3.26
CA ARG A 137 -4.93 14.49 2.59
C ARG A 137 -5.94 13.87 3.56
N ILE A 138 -5.63 13.77 4.85
CA ILE A 138 -6.50 13.13 5.84
C ILE A 138 -7.94 13.69 5.82
N PRO A 139 -8.17 15.01 5.82
CA PRO A 139 -9.54 15.54 5.81
C PRO A 139 -10.38 15.03 4.63
N MET A 140 -9.77 14.93 3.44
CA MET A 140 -10.40 14.40 2.24
C MET A 140 -10.69 12.89 2.36
N ALA A 141 -9.77 12.12 2.96
CA ALA A 141 -9.96 10.69 3.21
C ALA A 141 -11.12 10.40 4.19
N ILE A 142 -11.24 11.21 5.25
CA ILE A 142 -12.35 11.13 6.21
C ILE A 142 -13.66 11.50 5.51
N GLY A 143 -13.71 12.63 4.79
CA GLY A 143 -14.90 13.08 4.06
C GLY A 143 -15.38 12.03 3.06
N GLY A 144 -14.48 11.51 2.22
CA GLY A 144 -14.82 10.46 1.24
C GLY A 144 -15.32 9.16 1.88
N THR A 145 -14.85 8.81 3.07
CA THR A 145 -15.37 7.63 3.79
C THR A 145 -16.84 7.81 4.18
N SER A 146 -17.20 8.98 4.70
CA SER A 146 -18.58 9.30 5.08
C SER A 146 -19.50 9.36 3.86
N GLU A 147 -19.04 9.94 2.75
CA GLU A 147 -19.78 9.99 1.49
C GLU A 147 -20.00 8.61 0.87
N ASP A 148 -19.04 7.69 0.98
CA ASP A 148 -19.21 6.33 0.45
C ASP A 148 -20.26 5.51 1.22
N LEU A 149 -20.45 5.80 2.51
CA LEU A 149 -21.34 5.04 3.41
C LEU A 149 -22.84 5.22 3.14
N ILE A 150 -23.23 6.24 2.40
CA ILE A 150 -24.65 6.44 2.02
C ILE A 150 -25.08 5.56 0.83
N SER A 151 -24.17 4.73 0.29
CA SER A 151 -24.43 3.80 -0.81
C SER A 151 -24.38 2.34 -0.34
N THR A 152 -25.21 1.47 -0.91
CA THR A 152 -25.26 0.03 -0.58
C THR A 152 -25.20 -0.89 -1.81
N GLY A 153 -24.83 -2.16 -1.60
CA GLY A 153 -24.78 -3.22 -2.62
C GLY A 153 -23.45 -3.39 -3.36
N GLY A 154 -23.29 -4.52 -4.03
CA GLY A 154 -22.18 -4.78 -4.97
C GLY A 154 -20.77 -4.80 -4.36
N GLY A 155 -20.62 -5.17 -3.09
CA GLY A 155 -19.30 -5.23 -2.42
C GLY A 155 -18.72 -3.86 -2.02
N ARG A 156 -19.53 -2.78 -2.06
CA ARG A 156 -19.09 -1.41 -1.79
C ARG A 156 -18.55 -1.24 -0.37
N LEU A 157 -19.19 -1.85 0.62
CA LEU A 157 -18.77 -1.75 2.01
C LEU A 157 -17.42 -2.44 2.24
N GLU A 158 -17.25 -3.64 1.69
CA GLU A 158 -16.01 -4.41 1.74
C GLU A 158 -14.87 -3.65 1.05
N ARG A 159 -15.16 -3.04 -0.10
CA ARG A 159 -14.22 -2.15 -0.80
C ARG A 159 -13.86 -0.94 0.06
N ARG A 160 -14.82 -0.34 0.77
CA ARG A 160 -14.59 0.82 1.65
C ARG A 160 -13.74 0.44 2.86
N VAL A 161 -13.96 -0.73 3.46
CA VAL A 161 -13.10 -1.28 4.52
C VAL A 161 -11.67 -1.47 4.01
N ARG A 162 -11.50 -2.03 2.81
CA ARG A 162 -10.18 -2.19 2.19
C ARG A 162 -9.49 -0.85 1.94
N TYR A 163 -10.23 0.14 1.47
CA TYR A 163 -9.71 1.50 1.27
C TYR A 163 -9.37 2.20 2.58
N MET A 164 -10.13 1.98 3.66
CA MET A 164 -9.73 2.48 4.97
C MET A 164 -8.35 1.94 5.37
N CYS A 165 -8.05 0.67 5.08
CA CYS A 165 -6.71 0.12 5.29
C CYS A 165 -5.63 0.81 4.42
N THR A 166 -5.95 1.21 3.18
CA THR A 166 -5.01 1.96 2.33
C THR A 166 -4.81 3.41 2.78
N GLU A 167 -5.69 3.97 3.61
CA GLU A 167 -5.50 5.30 4.21
C GLU A 167 -4.75 5.22 5.55
N VAL A 168 -5.17 4.30 6.43
CA VAL A 168 -4.65 4.21 7.81
C VAL A 168 -3.20 3.76 7.84
N TRP A 169 -2.83 2.72 7.09
CA TRP A 169 -1.46 2.20 7.16
C TRP A 169 -0.43 3.21 6.66
N PRO A 170 -0.57 3.82 5.47
CA PRO A 170 0.34 4.89 5.04
C PRO A 170 0.38 6.06 6.01
N THR A 171 -0.77 6.46 6.59
CA THR A 171 -0.82 7.53 7.61
C THR A 171 0.04 7.18 8.84
N LEU A 172 -0.05 5.94 9.35
CA LEU A 172 0.81 5.49 10.46
C LEU A 172 2.30 5.60 10.11
N TYR A 173 2.72 5.07 8.96
CA TYR A 173 4.13 5.14 8.56
C TYR A 173 4.61 6.58 8.34
N SER A 174 3.74 7.46 7.82
CA SER A 174 4.04 8.88 7.64
C SER A 174 4.23 9.61 8.97
N VAL A 175 3.35 9.42 9.96
CA VAL A 175 3.52 9.98 11.32
C VAL A 175 4.85 9.52 11.91
N LEU A 176 5.12 8.23 11.86
CA LEU A 176 6.34 7.65 12.43
C LEU A 176 7.61 8.14 11.71
N ALA A 177 7.57 8.29 10.39
CA ALA A 177 8.69 8.83 9.62
C ALA A 177 9.02 10.28 10.01
N LEU A 178 8.01 11.10 10.33
CA LEU A 178 8.22 12.47 10.80
C LEU A 178 8.72 12.53 12.25
N GLN A 179 8.40 11.54 13.09
CA GLN A 179 8.87 11.47 14.48
C GLN A 179 10.27 10.85 14.63
N ALA A 180 10.70 10.02 13.66
CA ALA A 180 11.92 9.26 13.77
C ALA A 180 13.16 10.07 13.35
N PRO A 181 14.31 9.92 14.04
CA PRO A 181 15.57 10.48 13.57
C PRO A 181 16.04 9.85 12.23
N GLU A 182 15.62 8.61 11.97
CA GLU A 182 15.92 7.88 10.72
C GLU A 182 14.62 7.48 9.99
N PRO A 183 14.02 8.37 9.17
CA PRO A 183 12.71 8.13 8.55
C PRO A 183 12.66 6.87 7.67
N LEU A 184 13.76 6.55 6.98
CA LEU A 184 13.81 5.38 6.08
C LEU A 184 13.71 4.06 6.85
N SER A 185 14.17 4.01 8.10
CA SER A 185 14.16 2.79 8.92
C SER A 185 12.73 2.34 9.26
N VAL A 186 11.83 3.30 9.51
CA VAL A 186 10.43 3.09 9.86
C VAL A 186 9.71 2.28 8.78
N TRP A 187 9.96 2.61 7.51
CA TRP A 187 9.29 1.97 6.37
C TRP A 187 9.69 0.52 6.15
N ARG A 188 10.76 0.04 6.79
CA ARG A 188 11.18 -1.38 6.77
C ARG A 188 10.42 -2.24 7.77
N LEU A 189 9.74 -1.62 8.73
CA LEU A 189 9.08 -2.35 9.80
C LEU A 189 7.85 -3.14 9.29
N PRO A 190 7.55 -4.29 9.92
CA PRO A 190 6.22 -4.91 9.86
C PRO A 190 5.17 -4.01 10.52
N LYS A 191 3.89 -4.16 10.13
CA LYS A 191 2.77 -3.39 10.71
C LYS A 191 2.68 -3.54 12.23
N ASP A 192 2.85 -4.77 12.73
CA ASP A 192 2.82 -5.06 14.17
C ASP A 192 3.91 -4.31 14.93
N SER A 193 5.12 -4.19 14.38
CA SER A 193 6.19 -3.41 15.01
C SER A 193 5.90 -1.92 14.94
N ALA A 194 5.45 -1.42 13.77
CA ALA A 194 5.21 0.00 13.55
C ALA A 194 4.14 0.56 14.49
N LEU A 195 3.01 -0.14 14.67
CA LEU A 195 1.92 0.36 15.52
C LEU A 195 2.30 0.46 17.01
N HIS A 196 3.30 -0.30 17.46
CA HIS A 196 3.79 -0.24 18.84
C HIS A 196 4.78 0.91 19.09
N LEU A 197 5.28 1.57 18.04
CA LEU A 197 6.08 2.79 18.19
C LEU A 197 5.25 3.98 18.69
N LEU A 198 3.94 3.98 18.43
CA LEU A 198 3.03 4.96 19.02
C LEU A 198 2.65 4.56 20.44
N ALA A 199 2.95 5.44 21.40
CA ALA A 199 2.78 5.16 22.81
C ALA A 199 1.35 4.73 23.20
N GLY A 200 1.27 3.74 24.10
CA GLY A 200 0.06 3.14 24.69
C GLY A 200 -1.11 4.10 24.92
N HIS A 201 -0.76 5.20 25.56
CA HIS A 201 -1.63 6.12 26.25
C HIS A 201 -1.99 7.36 25.42
N THR A 202 -1.47 7.51 24.19
CA THR A 202 -1.83 8.63 23.32
C THR A 202 -3.11 8.31 22.52
N PRO A 203 -3.86 9.32 22.07
CA PRO A 203 -5.01 9.10 21.19
C PRO A 203 -4.67 8.27 19.95
N MET A 204 -3.62 8.64 19.21
CA MET A 204 -3.17 7.90 18.02
C MET A 204 -2.80 6.45 18.35
N GLY A 205 -2.04 6.22 19.43
CA GLY A 205 -1.62 4.88 19.83
C GLY A 205 -2.80 3.97 20.18
N ARG A 206 -3.78 4.46 20.96
CA ARG A 206 -4.99 3.67 21.25
C ARG A 206 -5.79 3.39 19.98
N ALA A 207 -5.99 4.40 19.13
CA ALA A 207 -6.79 4.27 17.92
C ALA A 207 -6.19 3.29 16.92
N ILE A 208 -4.88 3.31 16.66
CA ILE A 208 -4.24 2.39 15.71
C ILE A 208 -4.31 0.93 16.18
N ARG A 209 -4.12 0.68 17.47
CA ARG A 209 -4.24 -0.68 18.05
C ARG A 209 -5.66 -1.19 17.95
N ARG A 210 -6.65 -0.33 18.25
CA ARG A 210 -8.06 -0.69 18.13
C ARG A 210 -8.44 -0.95 16.67
N PHE A 211 -8.03 -0.09 15.75
CA PHE A 211 -8.23 -0.30 14.31
C PHE A 211 -7.64 -1.63 13.85
N HIS A 212 -6.37 -1.90 14.20
CA HIS A 212 -5.70 -3.14 13.83
C HIS A 212 -6.47 -4.37 14.32
N GLN A 213 -6.91 -4.36 15.60
CA GLN A 213 -7.73 -5.43 16.16
C GLN A 213 -9.02 -5.63 15.37
N CYS A 214 -9.76 -4.55 15.07
CA CYS A 214 -11.01 -4.64 14.34
C CYS A 214 -10.82 -5.17 12.90
N VAL A 215 -9.74 -4.78 12.23
CA VAL A 215 -9.41 -5.31 10.90
C VAL A 215 -9.12 -6.81 10.98
N MET A 216 -8.30 -7.25 11.94
CA MET A 216 -8.01 -8.67 12.14
C MET A 216 -9.27 -9.48 12.42
N GLU A 217 -10.16 -8.98 13.29
CA GLU A 217 -11.45 -9.60 13.58
C GLU A 217 -12.35 -9.69 12.33
N TYR A 218 -12.45 -8.60 11.57
CA TYR A 218 -13.29 -8.51 10.38
C TYR A 218 -12.89 -9.51 9.29
N TYR A 219 -11.59 -9.69 9.05
CA TYR A 219 -11.09 -10.63 8.03
C TYR A 219 -10.94 -12.08 8.53
N SER A 220 -11.11 -12.34 9.83
CA SER A 220 -11.01 -13.70 10.40
C SER A 220 -12.30 -14.52 10.33
N GLN A 221 -13.43 -13.89 9.97
CA GLN A 221 -14.78 -14.45 9.99
C GLN A 221 -15.52 -14.06 8.71
N PRO A 222 -16.68 -14.68 8.41
CA PRO A 222 -17.58 -14.15 7.38
C PRO A 222 -17.89 -12.68 7.66
N HIS A 223 -17.77 -11.82 6.65
CA HIS A 223 -17.93 -10.38 6.79
C HIS A 223 -19.33 -10.01 7.32
N ARG A 224 -19.38 -9.18 8.38
CA ARG A 224 -20.63 -8.64 8.95
C ARG A 224 -20.64 -7.12 8.87
N LEU A 225 -21.83 -6.56 8.65
CA LEU A 225 -22.06 -5.11 8.57
C LEU A 225 -21.46 -4.37 9.76
N GLU A 226 -21.84 -4.73 10.99
CA GLU A 226 -21.38 -4.05 12.21
C GLU A 226 -19.86 -4.08 12.39
N GLN A 227 -19.20 -5.17 11.98
CA GLN A 227 -17.75 -5.27 12.03
C GLN A 227 -17.09 -4.34 11.00
N ALA A 228 -17.63 -4.29 9.78
CA ALA A 228 -17.17 -3.35 8.76
C ALA A 228 -17.32 -1.89 9.24
N LEU A 229 -18.48 -1.53 9.80
CA LEU A 229 -18.72 -0.19 10.33
C LEU A 229 -17.74 0.15 11.48
N THR A 230 -17.47 -0.81 12.37
CA THR A 230 -16.49 -0.64 13.45
C THR A 230 -15.07 -0.41 12.90
N VAL A 231 -14.66 -1.12 11.83
CA VAL A 231 -13.37 -0.87 11.17
C VAL A 231 -13.30 0.54 10.61
N LEU A 232 -14.37 1.03 9.99
CA LEU A 232 -14.41 2.38 9.44
C LEU A 232 -14.37 3.45 10.54
N GLU A 233 -15.16 3.29 11.60
CA GLU A 233 -15.19 4.20 12.75
C GLU A 233 -13.80 4.30 13.42
N THR A 234 -13.18 3.16 13.69
CA THR A 234 -11.85 3.11 14.33
C THR A 234 -10.75 3.64 13.42
N GLY A 235 -10.88 3.44 12.10
CA GLY A 235 -9.98 4.01 11.10
C GLY A 235 -10.08 5.53 11.04
N VAL A 236 -11.30 6.07 10.95
CA VAL A 236 -11.55 7.53 11.02
C VAL A 236 -11.03 8.12 12.32
N THR A 237 -11.23 7.44 13.45
CA THR A 237 -10.71 7.88 14.76
C THR A 237 -9.19 8.00 14.75
N PHE A 238 -8.48 7.03 14.16
CA PHE A 238 -7.03 7.11 14.03
C PHE A 238 -6.60 8.25 13.09
N LEU A 239 -7.24 8.37 11.93
CA LEU A 239 -6.96 9.44 10.98
C LEU A 239 -7.13 10.83 11.60
N GLN A 240 -8.23 11.05 12.32
CA GLN A 240 -8.47 12.32 13.03
C GLN A 240 -7.38 12.59 14.06
N ALA A 241 -7.00 11.60 14.88
CA ALA A 241 -5.94 11.77 15.88
C ALA A 241 -4.58 12.08 15.23
N ALA A 242 -4.30 11.51 14.07
CA ALA A 242 -3.09 11.79 13.30
C ALA A 242 -3.10 13.20 12.68
N TYR A 243 -4.26 13.66 12.22
CA TYR A 243 -4.44 15.02 11.72
C TYR A 243 -4.26 16.06 12.84
N ASP A 244 -4.88 15.87 14.00
CA ASP A 244 -4.76 16.79 15.14
C ASP A 244 -3.29 16.89 15.61
N TRP A 245 -2.58 15.76 15.63
CA TRP A 245 -1.14 15.75 15.91
C TRP A 245 -0.33 16.51 14.85
N TYR A 246 -0.64 16.32 13.57
CA TYR A 246 0.08 16.95 12.46
C TYR A 246 -0.11 18.47 12.44
N GLU A 247 -1.30 18.98 12.77
CA GLU A 247 -1.54 20.42 12.89
C GLU A 247 -0.67 21.05 14.00
N GLY A 248 -0.49 20.34 15.13
CA GLY A 248 0.46 20.75 16.16
C GLY A 248 1.91 20.73 15.67
N TYR A 249 2.31 19.66 14.98
CA TYR A 249 3.65 19.52 14.39
C TYR A 249 4.00 20.62 13.38
N ARG A 250 3.03 21.11 12.59
CA ARG A 250 3.25 22.20 11.62
C ARG A 250 3.36 23.58 12.26
N GLY A 251 2.85 23.73 13.47
CA GLY A 251 2.89 24.98 14.23
C GLY A 251 4.20 25.22 14.98
N GLU A 252 5.07 24.21 15.04
CA GLU A 252 6.42 24.24 15.64
C GLU A 252 7.49 24.62 14.60
#